data_AF-A0A7Z0DBX7-F1
#
_entry.id   AF-A0A7Z0DBX7-F1
#
_cell.length_a   1.000
_cell.length_b   1.000
_cell.length_c   1.000
_cell.angle_alpha   90.00
_cell.angle_beta   90.00
_cell.angle_gamma   90.00
#
_symmetry.space_group_name_H-M   'P 1'
#
loop_
_entity.id
_entity.type
_entity.pdbx_description
1 polymer ?
#
loop_
_entity_poly.entity_id
_entity_poly.type
_entity_poly.pdbx_seq_one_letter_code
_entity_poly.pdbx_strand_id
1 'polypeptide(L)'
;MCGCCAADCPDVHGEGGKTWRRGYWVSPVPWRLGWELHVDGVGVTQRAELADAEETTRDFLTSMGRNDASTTRIHVLQPVETSANS
;
A
#
# COMPACT_ATOMS: atom_id res chain seq x y z
N MET A 1 34.63 -5.50 -20.86
CA MET A 1 33.76 -4.36 -20.52
C MET A 1 32.31 -4.77 -20.78
N CYS A 2 31.53 -5.07 -19.74
CA CYS A 2 30.11 -5.34 -19.87
C CYS A 2 29.37 -4.07 -19.45
N GLY A 3 28.72 -3.41 -20.40
CA GLY A 3 27.91 -2.23 -20.17
C GLY A 3 26.54 -2.61 -19.62
N CYS A 4 26.32 -2.39 -18.34
CA CYS A 4 24.99 -2.27 -17.76
C CYS A 4 24.98 -0.98 -16.94
N CYS A 5 24.30 0.03 -17.49
CA CYS A 5 24.13 1.36 -16.91
C CYS A 5 23.34 1.30 -15.61
N ALA A 6 23.87 1.98 -14.60
CA ALA A 6 23.38 2.10 -13.24
C ALA A 6 22.18 3.07 -13.09
N ALA A 7 21.10 2.97 -13.90
CA ALA A 7 20.01 3.96 -13.77
C ALA A 7 18.57 3.49 -14.02
N ASP A 8 18.30 2.28 -14.54
CA ASP A 8 16.91 1.89 -14.88
C ASP A 8 16.62 0.40 -14.63
N CYS A 9 16.94 -0.08 -13.43
CA CYS A 9 16.41 -1.36 -12.94
C CYS A 9 15.25 -1.05 -11.98
N PRO A 10 13.98 -1.17 -12.42
CA PRO A 10 12.82 -0.82 -11.61
C PRO A 10 12.51 -1.84 -10.49
N ASP A 11 13.37 -2.84 -10.29
CA ASP A 11 13.17 -3.92 -9.34
C ASP A 11 14.46 -4.16 -8.55
N VAL A 12 14.34 -3.98 -7.22
CA VAL A 12 15.21 -4.35 -6.08
C VAL A 12 16.55 -3.57 -5.92
N HIS A 13 16.91 -3.03 -4.74
CA HIS A 13 17.07 -3.74 -3.46
C HIS A 13 16.94 -2.84 -2.21
N GLY A 14 16.22 -3.32 -1.19
CA GLY A 14 16.44 -2.98 0.21
C GLY A 14 16.86 -4.24 0.97
N GLU A 15 17.82 -4.14 1.90
CA GLU A 15 18.34 -5.28 2.67
C GLU A 15 17.20 -6.05 3.39
N GLY A 16 17.17 -7.37 3.23
CA GLY A 16 16.19 -8.25 3.89
C GLY A 16 15.25 -9.04 2.98
N GLY A 17 15.49 -9.08 1.65
CA GLY A 17 14.84 -10.04 0.76
C GLY A 17 13.33 -9.83 0.51
N LYS A 18 12.77 -8.66 0.83
CA LYS A 18 11.38 -8.33 0.50
C LYS A 18 11.33 -7.48 -0.76
N THR A 19 11.02 -8.13 -1.88
CA THR A 19 10.82 -7.50 -3.18
C THR A 19 9.45 -6.83 -3.21
N TRP A 20 9.34 -5.61 -2.68
CA TRP A 20 8.13 -4.81 -2.86
C TRP A 20 8.08 -4.35 -4.32
N ARG A 21 7.22 -4.97 -5.14
CA ARG A 21 6.81 -4.36 -6.41
C ARG A 21 6.32 -2.95 -6.08
N ARG A 22 6.87 -1.93 -6.76
CA ARG A 22 6.68 -0.48 -6.56
C ARG A 22 5.25 -0.05 -6.16
N GLY A 23 4.89 -0.18 -4.89
CA GLY A 23 3.54 0.15 -4.42
C GLY A 23 3.30 -0.12 -2.93
N TYR A 24 2.31 0.57 -2.36
CA TYR A 24 1.84 0.32 -0.99
C TYR A 24 0.72 -0.71 -1.00
N TRP A 25 0.80 -1.69 -0.10
CA TRP A 25 -0.26 -2.66 0.13
C TRP A 25 -1.12 -2.20 1.30
N VAL A 26 -2.43 -2.12 1.07
CA VAL A 26 -3.41 -1.69 2.06
C VAL A 26 -4.30 -2.86 2.38
N SER A 27 -4.28 -3.30 3.63
CA SER A 27 -5.16 -4.35 4.13
C SER A 27 -6.29 -3.72 4.92
N PRO A 28 -7.52 -3.68 4.37
CA PRO A 28 -8.68 -3.24 5.14
C PRO A 28 -9.11 -4.30 6.13
N VAL A 29 -9.27 -3.90 7.39
CA VAL A 29 -9.77 -4.71 8.49
C VAL A 29 -11.09 -4.10 8.97
N PRO A 30 -12.18 -4.87 9.07
CA PRO A 30 -13.45 -4.33 9.51
C PRO A 30 -13.36 -3.90 10.98
N TRP A 31 -13.80 -2.69 11.27
CA TRP A 31 -13.89 -2.11 12.61
C TRP A 31 -15.35 -1.72 12.91
N ARG A 32 -15.70 -1.59 14.19
CA ARG A 32 -17.03 -1.19 14.71
C ARG A 32 -17.83 -0.11 13.94
N LEU A 33 -17.19 0.80 13.21
CA LEU A 33 -17.85 1.91 12.50
C LEU A 33 -17.30 2.13 11.08
N GLY A 34 -16.58 1.15 10.53
CA GLY A 34 -15.93 1.29 9.23
C GLY A 34 -14.78 0.30 9.07
N TRP A 35 -13.65 0.81 8.60
CA TRP A 35 -12.49 0.04 8.19
C TRP A 35 -11.20 0.65 8.72
N GLU A 36 -10.35 -0.20 9.27
CA GLU A 36 -8.95 0.10 9.53
C GLU A 36 -8.12 -0.30 8.32
N LEU A 37 -7.43 0.65 7.71
CA LEU A 37 -6.58 0.48 6.55
C LEU A 37 -5.13 0.34 7.02
N HIS A 38 -4.63 -0.89 7.03
CA HIS A 38 -3.25 -1.18 7.38
C HIS A 38 -2.37 -1.00 6.14
N VAL A 39 -1.55 0.03 6.14
CA VAL A 39 -0.60 0.33 5.06
C VAL A 39 0.75 -0.30 5.43
N ASP A 40 1.16 -1.30 4.65
CA ASP A 40 2.40 -2.04 4.93
C ASP A 40 3.62 -1.12 4.95
N GLY A 41 4.43 -1.23 6.02
CA GLY A 41 5.66 -0.44 6.19
C GLY A 41 5.45 1.04 6.47
N VAL A 42 4.20 1.48 6.70
CA VAL A 42 3.86 2.89 6.90
C VAL A 42 3.08 3.10 8.20
N GLY A 43 1.98 2.36 8.40
CA GLY A 43 1.14 2.51 9.58
C GLY A 43 -0.32 2.17 9.31
N VAL A 44 -1.19 2.65 10.19
CA VAL A 44 -2.64 2.39 10.14
C VAL A 44 -3.38 3.72 9.96
N THR A 45 -4.39 3.72 9.09
CA THR A 45 -5.35 4.82 8.94
C THR A 45 -6.79 4.27 9.01
N GLN A 46 -7.79 5.11 9.27
CA GLN A 46 -9.17 4.66 9.50
C GLN A 46 -10.14 5.42 8.58
N ARG A 47 -11.13 4.71 8.03
CA ARG A 47 -12.21 5.30 7.21
C ARG A 47 -13.55 4.60 7.37
N ALA A 48 -14.61 5.27 6.99
CA ALA A 48 -15.96 4.72 6.98
C ALA A 48 -16.19 3.78 5.77
N GLU A 49 -15.67 4.13 4.60
CA GLU A 49 -15.94 3.42 3.33
C GLU A 49 -14.65 2.95 2.65
N LEU A 50 -14.72 1.80 1.99
CA LEU A 50 -13.59 1.23 1.23
C LEU A 50 -13.36 1.89 -0.14
N ALA A 51 -14.39 2.54 -0.70
CA ALA A 51 -14.27 3.26 -1.96
C ALA A 51 -13.22 4.37 -1.86
N ASP A 52 -13.15 5.04 -0.72
CA ASP A 52 -12.21 6.13 -0.45
C ASP A 52 -10.88 5.66 0.14
N ALA A 53 -10.67 4.34 0.26
CA ALA A 53 -9.47 3.79 0.92
C ALA A 53 -8.18 4.14 0.18
N GLU A 54 -8.22 4.15 -1.16
CA GLU A 54 -7.07 4.54 -1.98
C GLU A 54 -6.74 6.02 -1.78
N GLU A 55 -7.72 6.91 -1.95
CA GLU A 55 -7.54 8.35 -1.80
C GLU A 55 -7.04 8.71 -0.40
N THR A 56 -7.64 8.09 0.61
CA THR A 56 -7.21 8.28 2.00
C THR A 56 -5.80 7.83 2.24
N THR A 57 -5.40 6.69 1.68
CA THR A 57 -4.03 6.20 1.82
C THR A 57 -3.06 7.17 1.16
N ARG A 58 -3.42 7.73 -0.01
CA ARG A 58 -2.60 8.74 -0.71
C ARG A 58 -2.46 10.03 0.11
N ASP A 59 -3.55 10.52 0.69
CA ASP A 59 -3.54 11.71 1.55
C ASP A 59 -2.73 11.47 2.82
N PHE A 60 -2.87 10.29 3.43
CA PHE A 60 -2.12 9.89 4.61
C PHE A 60 -0.61 9.87 4.33
N LEU A 61 -0.19 9.26 3.21
CA LEU A 61 1.20 9.23 2.78
C LEU A 61 1.75 10.64 2.50
N THR A 62 0.95 11.48 1.85
CA THR A 62 1.31 12.88 1.56
C THR A 62 1.49 13.69 2.84
N SER A 63 0.62 13.51 3.83
CA SER A 63 0.71 14.14 5.15
C SER A 63 2.00 13.75 5.91
N MET A 64 2.50 12.53 5.69
CA MET A 64 3.79 12.08 6.22
C MET A 64 5.01 12.56 5.42
N GLY A 65 4.83 13.32 4.33
CA GLY A 65 5.92 13.82 3.50
C GLY A 65 6.55 12.76 2.58
N ARG A 66 5.82 11.68 2.27
CA ARG A 66 6.24 10.70 1.25
C ARG A 66 6.07 11.30 -0.14
N ASN A 67 7.18 11.73 -0.75
CA ASN A 67 7.18 12.34 -2.09
C ASN A 67 6.75 11.37 -3.22
N ASP A 68 6.75 10.06 -2.95
CA ASP A 68 6.31 9.02 -3.87
C ASP A 68 4.79 8.76 -3.80
N ALA A 69 4.07 9.32 -2.82
CA ALA A 69 2.64 9.06 -2.61
C ALA A 69 1.78 9.31 -3.86
N SER A 70 2.13 10.30 -4.68
CA SER A 70 1.37 10.68 -5.88
C SER A 70 1.67 9.80 -7.10
N THR A 71 2.81 9.11 -7.13
CA THR A 71 3.28 8.33 -8.28
C THR A 71 3.28 6.82 -8.04
N THR A 72 3.25 6.41 -6.77
CA THR A 72 3.23 5.01 -6.38
C THR A 72 1.83 4.40 -6.57
N ARG A 73 1.82 3.11 -6.93
CA ARG A 73 0.59 2.32 -7.02
C ARG A 73 0.11 1.87 -5.64
N ILE A 74 -1.16 2.10 -5.34
CA ILE A 74 -1.78 1.63 -4.09
C ILE A 74 -2.57 0.36 -4.43
N HIS A 75 -2.30 -0.70 -3.67
CA HIS A 75 -2.96 -2.00 -3.80
C HIS A 75 -3.85 -2.20 -2.57
N VAL A 76 -5.12 -1.81 -2.70
CA VAL A 76 -6.13 -2.10 -1.67
C VAL A 76 -6.56 -3.56 -1.84
N LEU A 77 -6.25 -4.39 -0.85
CA LEU A 77 -6.73 -5.76 -0.80
C LEU A 77 -8.25 -5.72 -0.60
N GLN A 78 -8.97 -6.59 -1.30
CA GLN A 78 -10.39 -6.74 -0.99
C GLN A 78 -10.49 -7.36 0.40
N PRO A 79 -11.39 -6.87 1.27
CA PRO A 79 -11.67 -7.57 2.50
C PRO A 79 -12.10 -8.97 2.10
N VAL A 80 -11.49 -9.99 2.71
CA VAL A 80 -12.02 -11.34 2.56
C VAL A 80 -13.42 -11.29 3.15
N GLU A 81 -14.43 -11.24 2.30
CA GLU A 81 -15.78 -11.55 2.72
C GLU A 81 -15.62 -12.94 3.32
N THR A 82 -15.81 -13.05 4.64
CA THR A 82 -15.85 -14.36 5.25
C THR A 82 -17.13 -14.94 4.70
N SER A 83 -17.06 -15.58 3.53
CA SER A 83 -18.11 -16.41 2.99
C SER A 83 -18.28 -17.49 4.04
N ALA A 84 -19.16 -17.22 4.99
CA ALA A 84 -19.85 -18.22 5.76
C ALA A 84 -20.60 -19.07 4.72
N ASN A 85 -19.88 -20.02 4.12
CA ASN A 85 -20.47 -21.11 3.39
C ASN A 85 -21.27 -21.91 4.43
N SER A 86 -22.58 -21.62 4.41
CA SER A 86 -23.73 -22.50 4.60
C SER A 86 -23.76 -23.42 5.82
#